data_AF-A0A2P2KVW4-F1
#
_entry.id   AF-A0A2P2KVW4-F1
#
_cell.length_a   1.000
_cell.length_b   1.000
_cell.length_c   1.000
_cell.angle_alpha   90.00
_cell.angle_beta   90.00
_cell.angle_gamma   90.00
#
_symmetry.space_group_name_H-M   'P 1'
#
loop_
_entity.id
_entity.type
_entity.pdbx_description
1 polymer ?
#
loop_
_entity_poly.entity_id
_entity_poly.type
_entity_poly.pdbx_seq_one_letter_code
_entity_poly.pdbx_strand_id
1 'polypeptide(L)'
;MQGCVYSVSMNSHTGALSRSHRHRNGSKSKYPVTTVQYRSFSLLARGPVLLTCTQDGSLSFFSVALEINGYLTLRCSLKLTPRVHKIRASFCPLLSLEKGEYIVAGSEDSNVYFYDLTRPKHTCVNKLQGHRFPVVDVAWNHGENLLASSDLYGVVIVWKRAKTS
;
A
#
# COMPACT_ATOMS: atom_id res chain seq x y z
N MET A 1 -5.19 -21.68 4.90
CA MET A 1 -4.23 -21.32 3.85
C MET A 1 -3.50 -20.04 4.26
N GLN A 2 -2.17 -20.04 4.21
CA GLN A 2 -1.32 -18.87 4.46
C GLN A 2 -1.58 -17.81 3.37
N GLY A 3 -1.57 -16.51 3.71
CA GLY A 3 -1.70 -15.44 2.70
C GLY A 3 -0.53 -15.51 1.71
N CYS A 4 -0.82 -15.57 0.41
CA CYS A 4 0.19 -15.71 -0.64
C CYS A 4 -0.08 -14.70 -1.76
N VAL A 5 1.00 -14.18 -2.35
CA VAL A 5 0.93 -13.40 -3.60
C VAL A 5 1.44 -14.29 -4.73
N TYR A 6 0.69 -14.37 -5.82
CA TYR A 6 1.02 -15.18 -6.98
C TYR A 6 1.27 -14.28 -8.19
N SER A 7 2.28 -14.62 -8.99
CA SER A 7 2.37 -14.18 -10.38
C SER A 7 1.95 -15.33 -11.30
N VAL A 8 1.05 -15.04 -12.23
CA VAL A 8 0.48 -15.99 -13.18
C VAL A 8 0.49 -15.34 -14.55
N SER A 9 1.02 -16.03 -15.56
CA SER A 9 0.86 -15.65 -16.96
C SER A 9 -0.44 -16.23 -17.50
N MET A 10 -1.16 -15.44 -18.29
CA MET A 10 -2.44 -15.81 -18.88
C MET A 10 -2.35 -15.63 -20.40
N ASN A 11 -2.77 -16.63 -21.16
CA ASN A 11 -3.06 -16.45 -22.57
C ASN A 11 -4.37 -15.65 -22.71
N SER A 12 -4.32 -14.48 -23.35
CA SER A 12 -5.47 -13.58 -23.46
C SER A 12 -6.61 -14.12 -24.32
N HIS A 13 -6.34 -15.05 -25.25
CA HIS A 13 -7.33 -15.61 -26.17
C HIS A 13 -8.00 -16.86 -25.61
N THR A 14 -7.25 -17.71 -24.91
CA THR A 14 -7.76 -18.99 -24.38
C THR A 14 -8.04 -18.97 -22.89
N GLY A 15 -7.55 -17.95 -22.17
CA GLY A 15 -7.57 -17.89 -20.71
C GLY A 15 -6.65 -18.91 -20.04
N ALA A 16 -5.86 -19.68 -20.78
CA ALA A 16 -4.95 -20.66 -20.22
C ALA A 16 -3.94 -20.00 -19.28
N LEU A 17 -3.79 -20.55 -18.08
CA LEU A 17 -2.95 -20.02 -17.01
C LEU A 17 -1.69 -20.86 -16.85
N SER A 18 -0.54 -20.20 -16.78
CA SER A 18 0.71 -20.82 -16.34
C SER A 18 1.22 -20.10 -15.10
N ARG A 19 1.41 -20.86 -14.02
CA ARG A 19 1.90 -20.29 -12.75
C ARG A 19 3.37 -19.97 -12.91
N SER A 20 3.76 -18.72 -12.67
CA SER A 20 5.16 -18.31 -12.73
C SER A 20 5.81 -18.37 -11.35
N HIS A 21 5.27 -17.64 -10.37
CA HIS A 21 5.92 -17.49 -9.07
C HIS A 21 4.94 -17.33 -7.90
N ARG A 22 5.36 -17.74 -6.69
CA ARG A 22 4.59 -17.56 -5.46
C ARG A 22 5.48 -16.99 -4.36
N HIS A 23 5.10 -15.83 -3.85
CA HIS A 23 5.65 -15.28 -2.61
C HIS A 23 4.75 -15.65 -1.43
N ARG A 24 5.33 -16.30 -0.41
CA ARG A 24 4.64 -16.65 0.85
C ARG A 24 5.08 -15.69 1.95
N ASN A 25 4.13 -15.04 2.62
CA ASN A 25 4.45 -14.29 3.83
C ASN A 25 4.72 -15.29 4.97
N GLY A 26 5.85 -15.16 5.67
CA GLY A 26 6.29 -16.06 6.75
C GLY A 26 5.39 -16.10 7.99
N SER A 27 4.39 -15.23 8.09
CA SER A 27 3.41 -15.25 9.18
C SER A 27 2.61 -16.57 9.18
N LYS A 28 2.54 -17.21 10.36
CA LYS A 28 1.69 -18.39 10.61
C LYS A 28 0.21 -18.03 10.66
N SER A 29 -0.12 -16.76 10.94
CA SER A 29 -1.49 -16.27 11.08
C SER A 29 -2.05 -15.75 9.75
N LYS A 30 -3.35 -15.94 9.54
CA LYS A 30 -4.03 -15.69 8.26
C LYS A 30 -4.87 -14.42 8.37
N TYR A 31 -4.45 -13.36 7.70
CA TYR A 31 -5.19 -12.11 7.64
C TYR A 31 -5.55 -11.80 6.18
N PRO A 32 -6.77 -11.28 5.91
CA PRO A 32 -7.15 -10.88 4.57
C PRO A 32 -6.27 -9.74 4.09
N VAL A 33 -5.97 -9.74 2.79
CA VAL A 33 -5.31 -8.62 2.11
C VAL A 33 -6.34 -7.50 1.95
N THR A 34 -6.07 -6.34 2.51
CA THR A 34 -6.96 -5.16 2.45
C THR A 34 -6.58 -4.22 1.31
N THR A 35 -5.30 -4.24 0.90
CA THR A 35 -4.74 -3.37 -0.14
C THR A 35 -3.95 -4.19 -1.14
N VAL A 36 -4.18 -3.93 -2.43
CA VAL A 36 -3.35 -4.35 -3.55
C VAL A 36 -3.25 -3.15 -4.49
N GLN A 37 -2.06 -2.58 -4.65
CA GLN A 37 -1.83 -1.47 -5.57
C GLN A 37 -0.58 -1.69 -6.40
N TYR A 38 -0.73 -1.54 -7.71
CA TYR A 38 0.38 -1.55 -8.65
C TYR A 38 0.76 -0.12 -9.01
N ARG A 39 2.05 0.13 -9.18
CA ARG A 39 2.55 1.38 -9.73
C ARG A 39 3.62 1.06 -10.77
N SER A 40 3.48 1.64 -11.96
CA SER A 40 4.34 1.33 -13.11
C SER A 40 5.80 1.74 -12.91
N PHE A 41 6.06 2.68 -12.00
CA PHE A 41 7.41 3.13 -11.72
C PHE A 41 7.62 3.46 -10.24
N SER A 42 8.83 3.20 -9.78
CA SER A 42 9.37 3.50 -8.46
C SER A 42 10.84 3.83 -8.64
N LEU A 43 11.30 4.94 -8.07
CA LEU A 43 12.72 5.29 -8.08
C LEU A 43 13.54 4.29 -7.25
N LEU A 44 12.97 3.75 -6.15
CA LEU A 44 13.64 2.76 -5.30
C LEU A 44 13.81 1.40 -5.99
N ALA A 45 12.82 0.95 -6.76
CA ALA A 45 12.90 -0.30 -7.51
C ALA A 45 13.51 -0.15 -8.90
N ARG A 46 13.62 1.09 -9.42
CA ARG A 46 13.94 1.41 -10.82
C ARG A 46 13.04 0.68 -11.81
N GLY A 47 11.76 0.58 -11.48
CA GLY A 47 10.80 -0.22 -12.25
C GLY A 47 9.45 -0.32 -11.57
N PRO A 48 8.57 -1.22 -12.06
CA PRO A 48 7.23 -1.39 -11.50
C PRO A 48 7.25 -2.06 -10.14
N VAL A 49 6.24 -1.72 -9.34
CA VAL A 49 6.13 -2.15 -7.94
C VAL A 49 4.72 -2.54 -7.58
N LEU A 50 4.61 -3.41 -6.58
CA LEU A 50 3.36 -3.87 -5.99
C LEU A 50 3.38 -3.61 -4.49
N LEU A 51 2.36 -2.92 -4.00
CA LEU A 51 2.09 -2.75 -2.57
C LEU A 51 0.97 -3.70 -2.16
N THR A 52 1.19 -4.44 -1.08
CA THR A 52 0.14 -5.23 -0.42
C THR A 52 0.07 -4.87 1.06
N CYS A 53 -1.14 -4.80 1.62
CA CYS A 53 -1.36 -4.66 3.07
C CYS A 53 -2.33 -5.74 3.54
N THR A 54 -2.06 -6.36 4.67
CA THR A 54 -2.99 -7.27 5.35
C THR A 54 -3.65 -6.59 6.56
N GLN A 55 -4.80 -7.12 6.99
CA GLN A 55 -5.56 -6.56 8.11
C GLN A 55 -4.75 -6.49 9.41
N ASP A 56 -3.79 -7.38 9.66
CA ASP A 56 -2.90 -7.27 10.81
C ASP A 56 -1.84 -6.16 10.71
N GLY A 57 -1.92 -5.31 9.69
CA GLY A 57 -0.99 -4.20 9.45
C GLY A 57 0.32 -4.63 8.80
N SER A 58 0.46 -5.86 8.30
CA SER A 58 1.66 -6.25 7.56
C SER A 58 1.62 -5.69 6.15
N LEU A 59 2.47 -4.72 5.88
CA LEU A 59 2.72 -4.15 4.56
C LEU A 59 3.89 -4.86 3.90
N SER A 60 3.78 -5.07 2.60
CA SER A 60 4.86 -5.59 1.77
C SER A 60 4.94 -4.81 0.47
N PHE A 61 6.15 -4.36 0.15
CA PHE A 61 6.47 -3.61 -1.05
C PHE A 61 7.41 -4.45 -1.90
N PHE A 62 6.96 -4.81 -3.10
CA PHE A 62 7.66 -5.66 -4.05
C PHE A 62 8.10 -4.87 -5.26
N SER A 63 9.29 -5.16 -5.79
CA SER A 63 9.59 -4.87 -7.19
C SER A 63 9.04 -5.98 -8.07
N VAL A 64 8.59 -5.62 -9.27
CA VAL A 64 8.05 -6.54 -10.27
C VAL A 64 9.01 -6.63 -11.45
N ALA A 65 9.55 -7.82 -11.72
CA ALA A 65 10.41 -8.08 -12.88
C ALA A 65 9.55 -8.46 -14.08
N LEU A 66 9.43 -7.58 -15.07
CA LEU A 66 8.57 -7.77 -16.24
C LEU A 66 9.13 -8.84 -17.19
N GLU A 67 10.46 -8.89 -17.30
CA GLU A 67 11.22 -9.82 -18.12
C GLU A 67 11.17 -11.27 -17.63
N ILE A 68 10.75 -11.49 -16.37
CA ILE A 68 10.62 -12.82 -15.76
C ILE A 68 9.16 -13.08 -15.35
N ASN A 69 8.20 -12.82 -16.24
CA ASN A 69 6.78 -13.10 -16.04
C ASN A 69 6.23 -12.51 -14.73
N GLY A 70 6.60 -11.27 -14.41
CA GLY A 70 6.13 -10.57 -13.21
C GLY A 70 6.69 -11.12 -11.90
N TYR A 71 7.91 -11.67 -11.92
CA TYR A 71 8.55 -12.17 -10.69
C TYR A 71 8.60 -11.07 -9.63
N LEU A 72 8.19 -11.42 -8.41
CA LEU A 72 8.08 -10.48 -7.29
C LEU A 72 9.27 -10.65 -6.35
N THR A 73 10.00 -9.57 -6.14
CA THR A 73 11.09 -9.50 -5.15
C THR A 73 10.65 -8.59 -4.02
N LEU A 74 10.63 -9.08 -2.78
CA LEU A 74 10.33 -8.25 -1.61
C LEU A 74 11.45 -7.23 -1.39
N ARG A 75 11.11 -5.94 -1.42
CA ARG A 75 12.05 -4.83 -1.25
C ARG A 75 11.95 -4.22 0.15
N CYS A 76 10.74 -4.16 0.71
CA CYS A 76 10.50 -3.65 2.05
C CYS A 76 9.29 -4.34 2.70
N SER A 77 9.36 -4.53 4.02
CA SER A 77 8.26 -5.01 4.86
C SER A 77 8.11 -4.05 6.04
N LEU A 78 6.89 -3.62 6.32
CA LEU A 78 6.58 -2.72 7.43
C LEU A 78 5.43 -3.30 8.24
N LYS A 79 5.59 -3.36 9.56
CA LYS A 79 4.52 -3.74 10.47
C LYS A 79 3.87 -2.49 11.04
N LEU A 80 2.66 -2.18 10.58
CA LEU A 80 1.82 -1.18 11.22
C LEU A 80 1.25 -1.74 12.53
N THR A 81 0.69 -0.85 13.35
CA THR A 81 -0.12 -1.24 14.50
C THR A 81 -1.19 -2.26 14.06
N PRO A 82 -1.34 -3.39 14.78
CA PRO A 82 -2.36 -4.40 14.48
C PRO A 82 -3.76 -3.78 14.48
N ARG A 83 -4.65 -4.30 13.62
CA ARG A 83 -5.92 -3.65 13.31
C ARG A 83 -7.06 -4.64 13.40
N VAL A 84 -8.17 -4.16 13.92
CA VAL A 84 -9.42 -4.93 14.06
C VAL A 84 -10.23 -4.79 12.78
N HIS A 85 -10.28 -3.60 12.20
CA HIS A 85 -10.98 -3.26 10.98
C HIS A 85 -10.11 -3.45 9.73
N LYS A 86 -10.76 -3.62 8.58
CA LYS A 86 -10.10 -3.71 7.27
C LYS A 86 -9.66 -2.32 6.82
N ILE A 87 -8.51 -1.89 7.31
CA ILE A 87 -7.96 -0.58 6.94
C ILE A 87 -7.11 -0.69 5.68
N ARG A 88 -7.31 0.24 4.75
CA ARG A 88 -6.56 0.33 3.50
C ARG A 88 -5.36 1.27 3.58
N ALA A 89 -4.41 0.99 2.70
CA ALA A 89 -3.25 1.82 2.44
C ALA A 89 -3.21 2.17 0.95
N SER A 90 -2.41 3.15 0.58
CA SER A 90 -2.23 3.59 -0.79
C SER A 90 -0.82 4.15 -0.98
N PHE A 91 -0.24 4.03 -2.16
CA PHE A 91 0.94 4.83 -2.51
C PHE A 91 0.64 6.32 -2.34
N CYS A 92 1.62 7.09 -1.89
CA CYS A 92 1.51 8.53 -1.73
C CYS A 92 2.25 9.22 -2.88
N PRO A 93 1.53 9.64 -3.94
CA PRO A 93 2.18 10.28 -5.08
C PRO A 93 2.79 11.65 -4.72
N LEU A 94 2.14 12.42 -3.83
CA LEU A 94 2.56 13.77 -3.46
C LEU A 94 3.99 13.90 -2.95
N LEU A 95 4.50 12.86 -2.27
CA LEU A 95 5.81 12.88 -1.63
C LEU A 95 6.84 12.02 -2.39
N SER A 96 6.39 11.19 -3.33
CA SER A 96 7.22 10.15 -3.97
C SER A 96 8.11 10.67 -5.11
N LEU A 97 7.99 11.94 -5.51
CA LEU A 97 8.57 12.44 -6.75
C LEU A 97 10.09 12.65 -6.72
N GLU A 98 10.73 12.84 -5.55
CA GLU A 98 12.14 13.24 -5.54
C GLU A 98 13.09 12.37 -4.71
N LYS A 99 12.71 11.81 -3.54
CA LYS A 99 13.68 11.11 -2.66
C LYS A 99 13.15 9.97 -1.80
N GLY A 100 11.93 9.47 -2.00
CA GLY A 100 11.40 8.43 -1.11
C GLY A 100 10.26 7.62 -1.68
N GLU A 101 9.89 6.60 -0.92
CA GLU A 101 8.81 5.67 -1.23
C GLU A 101 7.74 5.81 -0.18
N TYR A 102 6.76 6.66 -0.47
CA TYR A 102 5.76 7.04 0.51
C TYR A 102 4.47 6.26 0.31
N ILE A 103 3.85 5.90 1.43
CA ILE A 103 2.50 5.37 1.48
C ILE A 103 1.66 6.18 2.47
N VAL A 104 0.35 6.13 2.29
CA VAL A 104 -0.64 6.61 3.25
C VAL A 104 -1.47 5.42 3.73
N ALA A 105 -1.80 5.40 5.02
CA ALA A 105 -2.76 4.44 5.56
C ALA A 105 -3.67 5.10 6.59
N GLY A 106 -4.93 4.64 6.66
CA GLY A 106 -5.79 4.93 7.81
C GLY A 106 -5.26 4.25 9.08
N SER A 107 -5.95 4.41 10.20
CA SER A 107 -5.57 3.79 11.48
C SER A 107 -6.78 3.68 12.42
N GLU A 108 -6.71 2.70 13.33
CA GLU A 108 -7.69 2.48 14.40
C GLU A 108 -7.77 3.66 15.37
N ASP A 109 -6.69 4.42 15.51
CA ASP A 109 -6.62 5.59 16.39
C ASP A 109 -7.25 6.86 15.77
N SER A 110 -8.07 6.70 14.74
CA SER A 110 -8.80 7.77 14.04
C SER A 110 -7.93 8.75 13.25
N ASN A 111 -6.70 8.35 12.87
CA ASN A 111 -5.80 9.21 12.11
C ASN A 111 -5.40 8.61 10.77
N VAL A 112 -4.91 9.47 9.89
CA VAL A 112 -4.27 9.09 8.64
C VAL A 112 -2.76 9.28 8.80
N TYR A 113 -1.97 8.25 8.50
CA TYR A 113 -0.52 8.28 8.62
C TYR A 113 0.18 8.23 7.27
N PHE A 114 1.29 8.94 7.19
CA PHE A 114 2.21 8.92 6.06
C PHE A 114 3.47 8.18 6.48
N TYR A 115 3.88 7.19 5.69
CA TYR A 115 5.09 6.42 5.94
C TYR A 115 6.07 6.52 4.80
N ASP A 116 7.36 6.58 5.12
CA ASP A 116 8.48 6.50 4.21
C ASP A 116 9.14 5.12 4.31
N LEU A 117 8.96 4.31 3.27
CA LEU A 117 9.47 2.95 3.21
C LEU A 117 11.00 2.89 3.02
N THR A 118 11.66 4.02 2.77
CA THR A 118 13.14 4.10 2.70
C THR A 118 13.80 4.31 4.06
N ARG A 119 13.03 4.66 5.10
CA ARG A 119 13.52 4.96 6.46
C ARG A 119 13.00 3.97 7.50
N PRO A 120 13.45 2.71 7.53
CA PRO A 120 12.87 1.64 8.35
C PRO A 120 12.90 1.92 9.87
N LYS A 121 13.82 2.77 10.36
CA LYS A 121 13.90 3.16 11.78
C LYS A 121 12.94 4.30 12.17
N HIS A 122 12.51 5.11 11.21
CA HIS A 122 11.65 6.30 11.41
C HIS A 122 10.68 6.41 10.26
N THR A 123 9.85 5.38 10.09
CA THR A 123 8.99 5.26 8.91
C THR A 123 7.86 6.26 8.92
N CYS A 124 7.27 6.58 10.07
CA CYS A 124 6.19 7.56 10.15
C CYS A 124 6.73 8.98 10.01
N VAL A 125 6.27 9.72 8.98
CA VAL A 125 6.78 11.05 8.63
C VAL A 125 5.75 12.15 8.79
N ASN A 126 4.46 11.81 8.80
CA ASN A 126 3.39 12.77 9.00
C ASN A 126 2.09 12.07 9.47
N LYS A 127 1.18 12.87 10.01
CA LYS A 127 -0.11 12.46 10.54
C LYS A 127 -1.17 13.53 10.28
N LEU A 128 -2.34 13.12 9.82
CA LEU A 128 -3.52 13.99 9.72
C LEU A 128 -4.54 13.58 10.76
N GLN A 129 -5.10 14.59 11.44
CA GLN A 129 -6.08 14.44 12.51
C GLN A 129 -7.36 15.17 12.12
N GLY A 130 -8.51 14.53 12.39
CA GLY A 130 -9.82 15.12 12.09
C GLY A 130 -10.97 14.12 12.17
N HIS A 131 -10.72 12.84 11.89
CA HIS A 131 -11.71 11.79 12.13
C HIS A 131 -11.86 11.51 13.63
N ARG A 132 -13.07 11.07 14.01
CA ARG A 132 -13.39 10.68 15.39
C ARG A 132 -13.40 9.17 15.61
N PHE A 133 -13.32 8.42 14.53
CA PHE A 133 -13.42 6.97 14.50
C PHE A 133 -12.35 6.36 13.59
N PRO A 134 -12.08 5.05 13.68
CA PRO A 134 -11.10 4.36 12.86
C PRO A 134 -11.20 4.74 11.39
N VAL A 135 -10.09 5.19 10.80
CA VAL A 135 -10.03 5.50 9.37
C VAL A 135 -9.84 4.19 8.61
N VAL A 136 -10.81 3.85 7.77
CA VAL A 136 -10.90 2.54 7.09
C VAL A 136 -10.44 2.58 5.63
N ASP A 137 -10.58 3.72 4.94
CA ASP A 137 -10.16 3.85 3.54
C ASP A 137 -9.47 5.19 3.25
N VAL A 138 -8.63 5.17 2.21
CA VAL A 138 -7.89 6.33 1.69
C VAL A 138 -7.82 6.26 0.16
N ALA A 139 -8.04 7.38 -0.51
CA ALA A 139 -8.02 7.47 -1.97
C ALA A 139 -7.41 8.79 -2.45
N TRP A 140 -6.61 8.73 -3.52
CA TRP A 140 -6.04 9.91 -4.16
C TRP A 140 -6.85 10.29 -5.39
N ASN A 141 -6.93 11.59 -5.67
CA ASN A 141 -7.44 12.04 -6.95
C ASN A 141 -6.40 11.85 -8.07
N HIS A 142 -6.83 11.88 -9.34
CA HIS A 142 -5.94 11.73 -10.50
C HIS A 142 -4.86 12.81 -10.61
N GLY A 143 -5.16 14.04 -10.17
CA GLY A 143 -4.18 15.13 -10.11
C GLY A 143 -3.21 15.02 -8.93
N GLU A 144 -3.35 13.96 -8.13
CA GLU A 144 -2.47 13.59 -7.03
C GLU A 144 -2.23 14.71 -6.01
N ASN A 145 -3.18 15.64 -5.84
CA ASN A 145 -3.08 16.80 -4.97
C ASN A 145 -4.16 16.87 -3.87
N LEU A 146 -5.12 15.94 -3.93
CA LEU A 146 -6.17 15.74 -2.94
C LEU A 146 -6.15 14.30 -2.45
N LEU A 147 -6.23 14.15 -1.14
CA LEU A 147 -6.44 12.87 -0.48
C LEU A 147 -7.85 12.85 0.10
N ALA A 148 -8.62 11.80 -0.13
CA ALA A 148 -9.83 11.53 0.62
C ALA A 148 -9.56 10.41 1.64
N SER A 149 -10.13 10.53 2.83
CA SER A 149 -10.17 9.45 3.82
C SER A 149 -11.59 9.28 4.37
N SER A 150 -11.96 8.05 4.69
CA SER A 150 -13.25 7.73 5.32
C SER A 150 -13.05 6.99 6.63
N ASP A 151 -13.91 7.27 7.61
CA ASP A 151 -13.97 6.50 8.85
C ASP A 151 -15.08 5.46 8.88
N LEU A 152 -15.06 4.63 9.93
CA LEU A 152 -15.98 3.53 10.16
C LEU A 152 -17.46 3.92 10.13
N TYR A 153 -17.79 5.18 10.45
CA TYR A 153 -19.17 5.67 10.51
C TYR A 153 -19.54 6.53 9.30
N GLY A 154 -18.70 6.54 8.26
CA GLY A 154 -19.02 7.17 6.98
C GLY A 154 -18.70 8.66 6.90
N VAL A 155 -18.00 9.24 7.90
CA VAL A 155 -17.47 10.59 7.72
C VAL A 155 -16.33 10.52 6.71
N VAL A 156 -16.37 11.41 5.72
CA VAL A 156 -15.33 11.54 4.70
C VAL A 156 -14.67 12.91 4.85
N ILE A 157 -13.33 12.94 4.89
CA ILE A 157 -12.55 14.18 4.88
C ILE A 157 -11.72 14.24 3.61
N VAL A 158 -11.74 15.39 2.94
CA VAL A 158 -10.88 15.69 1.78
C VAL A 158 -9.78 16.63 2.23
N TRP A 159 -8.54 16.17 2.10
CA TRP A 159 -7.32 16.88 2.46
C TRP A 159 -6.68 17.49 1.22
N LYS A 160 -6.35 18.78 1.29
CA LYS A 160 -5.63 19.49 0.24
C LYS A 160 -4.28 19.93 0.77
N ARG A 161 -3.22 19.69 0.00
CA ARG A 161 -1.89 20.24 0.32
C ARG A 161 -1.94 21.77 0.24
N ALA A 162 -1.56 22.44 1.32
CA ALA A 162 -1.38 23.89 1.30
C ALA A 162 -0.21 24.25 0.37
N LYS A 163 -0.36 25.32 -0.42
CA LYS A 163 0.78 25.91 -1.12
C LYS A 163 1.67 26.56 -0.07
N THR A 164 2.91 26.11 0.04
CA THR A 164 3.96 26.88 0.71
C THR A 164 4.33 28.01 -0.25
N SER A 165 3.93 29.23 0.09
CA SER A 165 4.43 30.45 -0.54
C SER A 165 5.89 30.69 -0.21
#